data_AF-A0A2A5FCT8-F1
#
_entry.id   AF-A0A2A5FCT8-F1
#
_cell.length_a   1.000
_cell.length_b   1.000
_cell.length_c   1.000
_cell.angle_alpha   90.00
_cell.angle_beta   90.00
_cell.angle_gamma   90.00
#
_symmetry.space_group_name_H-M   'P 1'
#
loop_
_entity.id
_entity.type
_entity.pdbx_description
1 polymer ?
#
loop_
_entity_poly.entity_id
_entity_poly.type
_entity_poly.pdbx_seq_one_letter_code
_entity_poly.pdbx_strand_id
1 'polypeptide(L)' 'TGLNGLAQAKSFKEAVNCTGIFLAKLDGTARGGIVLAIKQELQMPILFIGTGEGVSDLAAFDSRDFVESLLAPVT' A
#
# COMPACT_ATOMS: atom_id res chain seq x y z
N THR A 1 3.52 -4.24 10.07
CA THR A 1 4.47 -5.27 9.61
C THR A 1 5.10 -4.93 8.25
N GLY A 2 5.59 -3.70 8.02
CA GLY A 2 5.81 -3.23 6.64
C GLY A 2 6.87 -3.97 5.81
N LEU A 3 8.10 -4.19 6.32
CA LEU A 3 9.13 -4.92 5.55
C LEU A 3 8.81 -6.42 5.40
N ASN A 4 8.16 -7.01 6.42
CA ASN A 4 7.72 -8.41 6.37
C ASN A 4 6.63 -8.62 5.31
N GLY A 5 5.73 -7.64 5.14
CA GLY A 5 4.67 -7.69 4.12
C GLY A 5 5.23 -7.68 2.70
N LEU A 6 6.33 -6.97 2.45
CA LEU A 6 6.97 -6.91 1.13
C LEU A 6 7.59 -8.25 0.72
N ALA A 7 8.31 -8.90 1.65
CA ALA A 7 8.87 -10.22 1.43
C ALA A 7 7.77 -11.27 1.15
N GLN A 8 6.69 -11.22 1.92
CA GLN A 8 5.53 -12.09 1.71
C GLN A 8 4.88 -11.86 0.32
N ALA A 9 4.64 -10.61 -0.05
CA ALA A 9 4.06 -10.27 -1.34
C ALA A 9 4.94 -10.73 -2.52
N LYS A 10 6.28 -10.66 -2.38
CA LYS A 10 7.21 -11.21 -3.37
C LYS A 10 7.03 -12.71 -3.53
N SER A 11 7.01 -13.46 -2.43
CA SER A 11 6.79 -14.91 -2.47
C SER A 11 5.43 -15.29 -3.07
N PHE A 12 4.37 -14.51 -2.80
CA PHE A 12 3.07 -14.73 -3.43
C PHE A 12 3.10 -14.50 -4.94
N LYS A 13 3.73 -13.41 -5.41
CA LYS A 13 3.89 -13.12 -6.84
C LYS A 13 4.64 -14.24 -7.58
N GLU A 14 5.62 -14.86 -6.93
CA GLU A 14 6.38 -15.98 -7.50
C GLU A 14 5.56 -17.28 -7.53
N ALA A 15 4.69 -17.48 -6.55
CA ALA A 15 3.86 -18.69 -6.44
C ALA A 15 2.59 -18.64 -7.30
N VAL A 16 1.99 -17.46 -7.47
CA VAL A 16 0.72 -17.25 -8.18
C VAL A 16 0.74 -15.96 -8.99
N ASN A 17 -0.02 -15.93 -10.09
CA ASN A 17 -0.09 -14.77 -10.97
C ASN A 17 -0.96 -13.65 -10.38
N CYS A 18 -0.40 -12.86 -9.48
CA CYS A 18 -1.07 -11.69 -8.91
C CYS A 18 -1.06 -10.51 -9.90
N THR A 19 -2.18 -9.78 -9.96
CA THR A 19 -2.35 -8.63 -10.86
C THR A 19 -2.26 -7.27 -10.16
N GLY A 20 -2.39 -7.25 -8.82
CA GLY A 20 -2.32 -6.02 -8.04
C GLY A 20 -2.27 -6.26 -6.54
N ILE A 21 -2.17 -5.18 -5.79
CA ILE A 21 -1.97 -5.18 -4.33
C ILE A 21 -3.09 -4.43 -3.64
N PHE A 22 -3.59 -5.01 -2.55
CA PHE A 22 -4.41 -4.34 -1.55
C PHE A 22 -3.53 -3.98 -0.35
N LEU A 23 -3.43 -2.70 0.00
CA LEU A 23 -2.63 -2.24 1.13
C LEU A 23 -3.52 -1.90 2.33
N ALA A 24 -3.59 -2.81 3.29
CA ALA A 24 -4.39 -2.63 4.51
C ALA A 24 -3.63 -1.85 5.60
N LYS A 25 -4.39 -1.26 6.53
CA LYS A 25 -3.91 -0.61 7.78
C LYS A 25 -2.96 0.56 7.54
N LEU A 26 -3.33 1.47 6.63
CA LEU A 26 -2.55 2.66 6.31
C LEU A 26 -2.65 3.78 7.38
N ASP A 27 -3.67 3.70 8.23
CA ASP A 27 -3.98 4.59 9.36
C ASP A 27 -3.03 4.45 10.56
N GLY A 28 -2.52 3.23 10.79
CA GLY A 28 -1.69 2.91 11.93
C GLY A 28 -0.20 2.95 11.61
N THR A 29 0.46 4.07 11.93
CA THR A 29 1.92 4.21 12.02
C THR A 29 2.72 4.12 10.71
N ALA A 30 3.16 5.31 10.24
CA ALA A 30 4.33 5.57 9.41
C ALA A 30 4.63 4.55 8.31
N ARG A 31 4.22 4.80 7.06
CA ARG A 31 4.84 4.15 5.89
C ARG A 31 4.43 4.68 4.50
N GLY A 32 4.49 6.00 4.28
CA GLY A 32 4.60 6.53 2.90
C GLY A 32 5.61 5.73 2.03
N GLY A 33 6.72 5.34 2.66
CA GLY A 33 7.78 4.53 2.03
C GLY A 33 7.41 3.10 1.63
N ILE A 34 6.35 2.45 2.18
CA ILE A 34 6.02 1.08 1.73
C ILE A 34 5.43 1.08 0.33
N VAL A 35 4.68 2.13 -0.03
CA VAL A 35 4.13 2.31 -1.38
C VAL A 35 5.27 2.42 -2.40
N LEU A 36 6.32 3.19 -2.07
CA LEU A 36 7.52 3.30 -2.90
C LEU A 36 8.26 1.97 -3.01
N ALA A 37 8.46 1.26 -1.90
CA ALA A 37 9.13 -0.05 -1.90
C ALA A 37 8.35 -1.10 -2.70
N ILE A 38 7.02 -1.14 -2.58
CA ILE A 38 6.15 -2.00 -3.39
C ILE A 38 6.35 -1.69 -4.88
N LYS A 39 6.36 -0.41 -5.26
CA LYS A 39 6.53 -0.01 -6.65
C LYS A 39 7.90 -0.43 -7.21
N GLN A 40 8.96 -0.27 -6.42
CA GLN A 40 10.33 -0.62 -6.82
C GLN A 40 10.55 -2.13 -6.89
N GLU A 41 10.15 -2.87 -5.86
CA GLU A 41 10.49 -4.29 -5.71
C GLU A 41 9.50 -5.23 -6.39
N LEU A 42 8.20 -4.93 -6.34
CA LEU A 42 7.16 -5.82 -6.87
C LEU A 42 6.72 -5.44 -8.28
N GLN A 43 6.89 -4.17 -8.68
CA GLN A 43 6.45 -3.63 -9.98
C GLN A 43 4.96 -3.88 -10.28
N MET A 44 4.13 -4.01 -9.25
CA MET A 44 2.69 -4.25 -9.36
C MET A 44 1.89 -2.99 -9.00
N PRO A 45 0.69 -2.80 -9.58
CA PRO A 45 -0.18 -1.71 -9.18
C PRO A 45 -0.77 -1.96 -7.79
N ILE A 46 -0.84 -0.92 -6.97
CA ILE A 46 -1.71 -0.91 -5.79
C ILE A 46 -3.10 -0.54 -6.31
N LEU A 47 -4.10 -1.37 -6.01
CA LEU A 47 -5.47 -1.20 -6.48
C LEU A 47 -6.35 -0.53 -5.41
N PHE A 48 -6.11 -0.90 -4.14
CA PHE A 48 -6.92 -0.47 -3.01
C PHE A 48 -6.08 -0.23 -1.78
N ILE A 49 -6.58 0.64 -0.91
CA ILE A 49 -6.05 0.91 0.42
C ILE A 49 -7.14 0.74 1.48
N GLY A 50 -6.74 0.24 2.65
CA GLY A 50 -7.58 0.22 3.85
C GLY A 50 -6.99 1.15 4.91
N THR A 51 -7.76 2.13 5.37
CA THR A 51 -7.37 3.13 6.38
C THR A 51 -8.06 2.93 7.72
N GLY A 52 -8.50 1.71 8.02
CA GLY A 52 -9.23 1.40 9.23
C GLY A 52 -9.79 -0.02 9.21
N GLU A 53 -10.77 -0.27 10.07
CA GLU A 53 -11.35 -1.61 10.30
C GLU A 53 -12.73 -1.78 9.64
N GLY A 54 -13.41 -0.67 9.31
CA GLY A 54 -14.73 -0.68 8.70
C GLY A 54 -14.71 -0.80 7.18
N VAL A 55 -15.85 -1.20 6.60
CA VAL A 55 -16.02 -1.25 5.13
C VAL A 55 -15.90 0.15 4.51
N SER A 56 -16.26 1.19 5.26
CA SER A 56 -16.09 2.59 4.86
C SER A 56 -14.64 3.03 4.74
N ASP A 57 -13.71 2.27 5.32
CA ASP A 57 -12.29 2.62 5.37
C ASP A 57 -11.52 2.03 4.17
N LEU A 58 -12.24 1.44 3.21
CA LEU A 58 -11.72 0.95 1.94
C LEU A 58 -11.88 2.01 0.85
N ALA A 59 -10.78 2.35 0.20
CA ALA A 59 -10.76 3.21 -0.97
C ALA A 59 -9.95 2.61 -2.12
N ALA A 60 -10.28 3.00 -3.35
CA ALA A 60 -9.39 2.79 -4.48
C ALA A 60 -8.10 3.59 -4.26
N PHE A 61 -6.96 3.03 -4.67
CA PHE A 61 -5.69 3.75 -4.55
C PHE A 61 -5.54 4.77 -5.68
N ASP A 62 -5.43 6.04 -5.31
CA ASP A 62 -4.98 7.11 -6.21
C ASP A 62 -3.58 7.60 -5.78
N SER A 63 -2.64 7.59 -6.72
CA SER A 63 -1.26 7.95 -6.43
C SER A 63 -1.05 9.45 -6.22
N ARG A 64 -1.90 10.30 -6.80
CA ARG A 64 -1.85 11.75 -6.60
C ARG A 64 -2.35 12.07 -5.21
N ASP A 65 -3.54 11.59 -4.86
CA ASP A 65 -4.14 11.80 -3.54
C ASP A 65 -3.20 11.31 -2.43
N PHE A 66 -2.54 10.16 -2.64
CA PHE A 66 -1.56 9.64 -1.71
C PHE A 66 -0.32 10.55 -1.56
N VAL A 67 0.24 11.05 -2.65
CA VAL A 67 1.41 11.95 -2.62
C VAL A 67 1.05 13.29 -2.01
N GLU A 68 -0.11 13.84 -2.35
CA GLU A 68 -0.63 15.08 -1.75
C GLU A 68 -0.81 14.94 -0.24
N SER A 69 -1.44 13.84 0.21
CA SER A 69 -1.58 13.54 1.64
C SER A 69 -0.23 13.34 2.33
N LEU A 70 0.76 12.72 1.67
CA LEU A 70 2.07 12.47 2.24
C LEU A 70 2.91 13.74 2.39
N LEU A 71 2.76 14.71 1.49
CA LEU A 71 3.49 15.97 1.45
C LEU A 71 2.72 17.13 2.11
N ALA A 72 1.48 16.90 2.52
CA ALA A 72 0.66 17.91 3.18
C ALA A 72 1.38 18.44 4.44
N PRO A 73 1.33 19.77 4.69
CA PRO A 73 1.92 20.35 5.89
C PRO A 73 1.31 19.73 7.15
N VAL A 74 2.16 19.29 8.08
CA VAL A 74 1.70 18.95 9.43
C VAL A 74 1.31 20.26 10.09
N THR A 75 0.01 20.47 10.25
CA THR A 75 -0.57 21.62 10.97
C THR A 75 -0.81 21.29 12.42
#